data_AF-A0A3N4MJV2-F1
#
_entry.id   AF-A0A3N4MJV2-F1
#
_cell.length_a   1.000
_cell.length_b   1.000
_cell.length_c   1.000
_cell.angle_alpha   90.00
_cell.angle_beta   90.00
_cell.angle_gamma   90.00
#
_symmetry.space_group_name_H-M   'P 1'
#
loop_
_entity.id
_entity.type
_entity.pdbx_description
1 polymer ?
#
loop_
_entity_poly.entity_id
_entity_poly.type
_entity_poly.pdbx_seq_one_letter_code
_entity_poly.pdbx_strand_id
1 'polypeptide(L)'
;MSRVLLIALVLLAGCATSHPEEVSKKDSIVSGANISDHEVVPELSQVMADYEKSTRDTLKVDTTLQRGSRSVHISFRHYALNDSALHIPDRYTELYKIKDYVTHNFVSSLTIVSDGVKVLDTVIRKELFNYRLQPVLKEYAVLFAPNVYFREDGIKLQYSISIPLTDVGEGHVLLCSYTGELDVE
;
A
#
# COMPACT_ATOMS: atom_id res chain seq x y z
N MET A 1 54.34 10.21 -29.90
CA MET A 1 55.39 10.41 -28.89
C MET A 1 54.78 10.17 -27.52
N SER A 2 55.42 9.26 -26.80
CA SER A 2 55.03 8.71 -25.50
C SER A 2 55.08 9.75 -24.38
N ARG A 3 54.19 9.64 -23.38
CA ARG A 3 54.49 9.89 -21.97
C ARG A 3 53.38 9.34 -21.06
N VAL A 4 53.66 8.14 -20.58
CA VAL A 4 53.14 7.54 -19.35
C VAL A 4 53.48 8.44 -18.17
N LEU A 5 52.53 8.72 -17.28
CA LEU A 5 52.83 9.15 -15.92
C LEU A 5 52.08 8.27 -14.93
N LEU A 6 52.85 7.43 -14.27
CA LEU A 6 52.50 6.56 -13.17
C LEU A 6 52.46 7.42 -11.89
N ILE A 7 51.34 7.43 -11.16
CA ILE A 7 51.33 7.91 -9.78
C ILE A 7 50.78 6.77 -8.92
N ALA A 8 51.70 6.17 -8.18
CA ALA A 8 51.42 5.24 -7.09
C ALA A 8 50.91 6.03 -5.89
N LEU A 9 49.75 5.63 -5.36
CA LEU A 9 49.27 6.09 -4.05
C LEU A 9 49.20 4.88 -3.12
N VAL A 10 50.14 4.83 -2.18
CA VAL A 10 50.17 3.93 -1.02
C VAL A 10 49.32 4.57 0.07
N LEU A 11 48.28 3.90 0.55
CA LEU A 11 47.57 4.28 1.77
C LEU A 11 47.23 3.04 2.61
N LEU A 12 48.12 2.83 3.58
CA LEU A 12 47.92 2.47 4.99
C LEU A 12 46.92 1.36 5.35
N ALA A 13 47.50 0.31 5.91
CA ALA A 13 46.86 -0.77 6.65
C ALA A 13 46.11 -0.25 7.88
N GLY A 14 44.83 -0.60 7.99
CA GLY A 14 44.06 -0.57 9.22
C GLY A 14 43.80 -1.99 9.70
N CYS A 15 44.46 -2.41 10.77
CA CYS A 15 44.11 -3.60 11.54
C CYS A 15 42.84 -3.30 12.34
N ALA A 16 41.71 -3.91 11.96
CA ALA A 16 40.53 -4.02 12.81
C ALA A 16 40.50 -5.42 13.41
N THR A 17 40.67 -5.48 14.73
CA THR A 17 40.54 -6.66 15.57
C THR A 17 39.09 -7.14 15.60
N SER A 18 38.81 -8.33 15.08
CA SER A 18 37.55 -9.05 15.29
C SER A 18 37.71 -10.07 16.41
N HIS A 19 36.98 -9.88 17.51
CA HIS A 19 36.71 -10.95 18.48
C HIS A 19 35.72 -11.96 17.86
N PRO A 20 35.99 -13.27 17.91
CA PRO A 20 34.97 -14.28 17.68
C PRO A 20 34.18 -14.50 18.99
N GLU A 21 32.93 -14.06 19.01
CA GLU A 21 31.97 -14.49 20.04
C GLU A 21 31.54 -15.94 19.80
N GLU A 22 31.39 -16.65 20.93
CA GLU A 22 31.11 -18.07 21.05
C GLU A 22 29.79 -18.51 20.39
N VAL A 23 29.89 -19.62 19.67
CA VAL A 23 28.74 -20.43 19.24
C VAL A 23 28.17 -21.16 20.46
N SER A 24 27.03 -20.71 20.97
CA SER A 24 26.20 -21.51 21.88
C SER A 24 25.16 -22.30 21.10
N LYS A 25 25.45 -23.59 20.90
CA LYS A 25 24.46 -24.57 20.45
C LYS A 25 23.48 -24.83 21.59
N LYS A 26 22.20 -24.53 21.36
CA LYS A 26 21.09 -25.20 22.07
C LYS A 26 20.20 -25.85 21.03
N ASP A 27 20.45 -27.13 20.82
CA ASP A 27 19.50 -28.04 20.21
C ASP A 27 18.29 -28.17 21.15
N SER A 28 17.12 -27.81 20.67
CA SER A 28 15.85 -28.25 21.24
C SER A 28 14.95 -28.63 20.08
N ILE A 29 15.03 -29.90 19.73
CA ILE A 29 14.07 -30.59 18.87
C ILE A 29 12.79 -30.70 19.70
N VAL A 30 11.82 -29.82 19.46
CA VAL A 30 10.44 -30.06 19.85
C VAL A 30 9.78 -30.80 18.71
N SER A 31 9.72 -32.12 18.88
CA SER A 31 8.98 -33.05 18.04
C SER A 31 7.49 -32.69 18.05
N GLY A 32 6.87 -32.76 16.86
CA GLY A 32 5.56 -32.18 16.59
C GLY A 32 4.39 -32.77 17.35
N ALA A 33 3.39 -31.93 17.58
CA ALA A 33 1.99 -32.29 17.70
C ALA A 33 1.12 -31.07 17.34
N ASN A 34 0.30 -31.24 16.30
CA ASN A 34 -0.89 -30.46 15.96
C ASN A 34 -0.69 -28.97 15.63
N ILE A 35 -0.41 -28.69 14.36
CA ILE A 35 -0.89 -27.44 13.74
C ILE A 35 -2.41 -27.61 13.62
N SER A 36 -3.13 -27.23 14.67
CA SER A 36 -4.55 -26.95 14.53
C SER A 36 -4.69 -25.80 13.55
N ASP A 37 -5.50 -25.98 12.50
CA ASP A 37 -6.09 -24.91 11.68
C ASP A 37 -7.03 -24.05 12.54
N HIS A 38 -6.53 -23.48 13.63
CA HIS A 38 -7.18 -22.38 14.30
C HIS A 38 -6.92 -21.15 13.46
N GLU A 39 -7.81 -20.94 12.49
CA GLU A 39 -8.00 -19.66 11.83
C GLU A 39 -8.08 -18.60 12.94
N VAL A 40 -7.05 -17.76 13.05
CA VAL A 40 -6.96 -16.73 14.07
C VAL A 40 -7.96 -15.65 13.68
N VAL A 41 -9.21 -15.81 14.11
CA VAL A 41 -10.24 -14.79 13.96
C VAL A 41 -9.83 -13.61 14.84
N PRO A 42 -9.54 -12.43 14.28
CA PRO A 42 -9.20 -11.26 15.08
C PRO A 42 -10.35 -10.93 16.03
N GLU A 43 -10.05 -10.52 17.26
CA GLU A 43 -11.10 -9.94 18.11
C GLU A 43 -11.67 -8.68 17.44
N LEU A 44 -12.99 -8.49 17.54
CA LEU A 44 -13.69 -7.30 17.01
C LEU A 44 -13.03 -5.99 17.45
N SER A 45 -12.59 -5.91 18.70
CA SER A 45 -11.88 -4.77 19.26
C SER A 45 -10.65 -4.39 18.43
N GLN A 46 -9.92 -5.39 17.93
CA GLN A 46 -8.76 -5.20 17.08
C GLN A 46 -9.15 -4.75 15.68
N VAL A 47 -10.17 -5.37 15.07
CA VAL A 47 -10.67 -4.96 13.74
C VAL A 47 -11.15 -3.50 13.74
N MET A 48 -11.89 -3.11 14.78
CA MET A 48 -12.34 -1.74 14.97
C MET A 48 -11.16 -0.78 15.15
N ALA A 49 -10.20 -1.13 16.01
CA ALA A 49 -9.02 -0.30 16.24
C ALA A 49 -8.17 -0.14 14.97
N ASP A 50 -8.00 -1.19 14.19
CA ASP A 50 -7.27 -1.17 12.91
C ASP A 50 -8.00 -0.30 11.87
N TYR A 51 -9.33 -0.41 11.80
CA TYR A 51 -10.13 0.44 10.93
C TYR A 51 -10.07 1.91 11.34
N GLU A 52 -10.26 2.23 12.62
CA GLU A 52 -10.13 3.60 13.15
C GLU A 52 -8.72 4.16 12.99
N LYS A 53 -7.69 3.31 13.04
CA LYS A 53 -6.33 3.72 12.73
C LYS A 53 -6.21 4.11 11.26
N SER A 54 -6.80 3.32 10.36
CA SER A 54 -6.78 3.60 8.92
C SER A 54 -7.44 4.92 8.54
N THR A 55 -8.45 5.39 9.31
CA THR A 55 -9.09 6.69 9.05
C THR A 55 -8.21 7.88 9.44
N ARG A 56 -7.27 7.69 10.36
CA ARG A 56 -6.32 8.72 10.80
C ARG A 56 -5.01 8.69 10.03
N ASP A 57 -4.62 7.52 9.54
CA ASP A 57 -3.38 7.32 8.83
C ASP A 57 -3.49 7.76 7.36
N THR A 58 -2.38 8.27 6.83
CA THR A 58 -2.24 8.53 5.38
C THR A 58 -1.17 7.63 4.83
N LEU A 59 -1.53 6.74 3.92
CA LEU A 59 -0.54 6.01 3.13
C LEU A 59 0.09 7.01 2.16
N LYS A 60 1.39 7.22 2.26
CA LYS A 60 2.16 8.12 1.37
C LYS A 60 3.25 7.34 0.66
N VAL A 61 3.34 7.52 -0.65
CA VAL A 61 4.45 7.04 -1.48
C VAL A 61 4.99 8.22 -2.27
N ASP A 62 6.29 8.47 -2.17
CA ASP A 62 6.95 9.64 -2.73
C ASP A 62 8.32 9.20 -3.20
N THR A 63 8.46 9.00 -4.51
CA THR A 63 9.64 8.34 -5.07
C THR A 63 10.01 8.86 -6.44
N THR A 64 11.28 8.71 -6.79
CA THR A 64 11.81 9.02 -8.12
C THR A 64 12.48 7.79 -8.69
N LEU A 65 12.07 7.39 -9.89
CA LEU A 65 12.58 6.24 -10.61
C LEU A 65 13.34 6.69 -11.85
N GLN A 66 14.42 6.00 -12.18
CA GLN A 66 15.08 6.14 -13.48
C GLN A 66 14.54 5.07 -14.43
N ARG A 67 14.07 5.49 -15.60
CA ARG A 67 13.52 4.62 -16.67
C ARG A 67 14.25 4.94 -17.96
N GLY A 68 15.30 4.19 -18.25
CA GLY A 68 16.23 4.52 -19.33
C GLY A 68 16.91 5.86 -19.05
N SER A 69 16.76 6.82 -19.95
CA SER A 69 17.27 8.19 -19.78
C SER A 69 16.26 9.14 -19.11
N ARG A 70 15.04 8.67 -18.80
CA ARG A 70 13.98 9.49 -18.23
C ARG A 70 13.95 9.38 -16.72
N SER A 71 13.71 10.51 -16.06
CA SER A 71 13.48 10.58 -14.62
C SER A 71 11.98 10.73 -14.36
N VAL A 72 11.40 9.80 -13.63
CA VAL A 72 9.96 9.79 -13.30
C VAL A 72 9.79 9.95 -11.80
N HIS A 73 9.17 11.05 -11.38
CA HIS A 73 8.80 11.31 -10.00
C HIS A 73 7.31 11.01 -9.78
N ILE A 74 7.01 10.34 -8.67
CA ILE A 74 5.70 9.81 -8.35
C ILE A 74 5.36 10.24 -6.92
N SER A 75 4.24 10.94 -6.77
CA SER A 75 3.68 11.31 -5.47
C SER A 75 2.27 10.73 -5.36
N PHE A 76 2.08 9.84 -4.39
CA PHE A 76 0.82 9.18 -4.11
C PHE A 76 0.47 9.34 -2.63
N ARG A 77 -0.80 9.65 -2.37
CA ARG A 77 -1.36 9.67 -1.02
C ARG A 77 -2.72 9.02 -1.01
N HIS A 78 -3.04 8.26 0.02
CA HIS A 78 -4.37 7.72 0.27
C HIS A 78 -4.80 8.06 1.69
N TYR A 79 -5.99 8.64 1.85
CA TYR A 79 -6.45 9.22 3.11
C TYR A 79 -7.98 9.26 3.20
N ALA A 80 -8.50 9.28 4.44
CA ALA A 80 -9.92 9.50 4.71
C ALA A 80 -10.30 10.97 4.53
N LEU A 81 -11.52 11.22 4.05
CA LEU A 81 -12.08 12.57 3.89
C LEU A 81 -12.59 13.19 5.20
N ASN A 82 -12.72 12.39 6.26
CA ASN A 82 -13.26 12.81 7.55
C ASN A 82 -14.63 13.53 7.45
N ASP A 83 -15.41 13.17 6.44
CA ASP A 83 -16.72 13.76 6.10
C ASP A 83 -17.87 13.14 6.91
N SER A 84 -17.66 11.94 7.46
CA SER A 84 -18.67 11.14 8.18
C SER A 84 -19.92 10.91 7.31
N ALA A 85 -19.72 10.77 6.00
CA ALA A 85 -20.80 10.79 5.02
C ALA A 85 -21.39 9.42 4.73
N LEU A 86 -20.85 8.34 5.29
CA LEU A 86 -21.22 6.98 4.92
C LEU A 86 -21.92 6.25 6.09
N HIS A 87 -23.23 6.09 5.97
CA HIS A 87 -24.03 5.28 6.89
C HIS A 87 -24.04 3.82 6.43
N ILE A 88 -23.57 2.92 7.28
CA ILE A 88 -23.55 1.49 7.01
C ILE A 88 -24.81 0.87 7.64
N PRO A 89 -25.66 0.18 6.85
CA PRO A 89 -26.86 -0.47 7.37
C PRO A 89 -26.54 -1.51 8.44
N ASP A 90 -27.36 -1.56 9.51
CA ASP A 90 -27.21 -2.48 10.65
C ASP A 90 -27.01 -3.94 10.25
N ARG A 91 -27.59 -4.40 9.13
CA ARG A 91 -27.42 -5.78 8.64
C ARG A 91 -25.95 -6.16 8.37
N TYR A 92 -25.06 -5.18 8.16
CA TYR A 92 -23.63 -5.39 7.96
C TYR A 92 -22.82 -5.33 9.26
N THR A 93 -23.39 -4.74 10.32
CA THR A 93 -22.71 -4.52 11.60
C THR A 93 -23.37 -5.26 12.77
N GLU A 94 -24.46 -5.97 12.50
CA GLU A 94 -25.26 -6.78 13.43
C GLU A 94 -24.42 -7.79 14.20
N LEU A 95 -23.53 -8.50 13.50
CA LEU A 95 -22.66 -9.51 14.10
C LEU A 95 -21.79 -8.92 15.23
N TYR A 96 -21.54 -7.61 15.16
CA TYR A 96 -20.74 -6.85 16.10
C TYR A 96 -21.58 -6.07 17.11
N LYS A 97 -22.91 -6.16 17.04
CA LYS A 97 -23.87 -5.42 17.88
C LYS A 97 -23.70 -3.89 17.77
N ILE A 98 -23.17 -3.41 16.65
CA ILE A 98 -23.03 -1.98 16.36
C ILE A 98 -24.26 -1.54 15.58
N LYS A 99 -24.91 -0.47 16.05
CA LYS A 99 -26.06 0.16 15.40
C LYS A 99 -25.67 1.52 14.85
N ASP A 100 -26.35 1.93 13.77
CA ASP A 100 -26.19 3.25 13.17
C ASP A 100 -24.71 3.59 12.86
N TYR A 101 -23.96 2.61 12.36
CA TYR A 101 -22.53 2.77 12.14
C TYR A 101 -22.27 3.80 11.03
N VAL A 102 -21.50 4.84 11.36
CA VAL A 102 -21.12 5.92 10.44
C VAL A 102 -19.61 5.91 10.26
N THR A 103 -19.18 6.08 9.02
CA THR A 103 -17.76 6.16 8.69
C THR A 103 -17.48 7.19 7.59
N HIS A 104 -16.21 7.30 7.20
CA HIS A 104 -15.70 8.26 6.24
C HIS A 104 -15.45 7.63 4.89
N ASN A 105 -15.60 8.43 3.84
CA ASN A 105 -15.09 8.06 2.52
C ASN A 105 -13.57 8.18 2.47
N PHE A 106 -12.95 7.44 1.56
CA PHE A 106 -11.51 7.46 1.31
C PHE A 106 -11.23 7.85 -0.13
N VAL A 107 -10.10 8.53 -0.34
CA VAL A 107 -9.64 8.95 -1.67
C VAL A 107 -8.13 8.78 -1.79
N SER A 108 -7.65 8.70 -3.03
CA SER A 108 -6.22 8.79 -3.31
C SER A 108 -5.91 9.99 -4.20
N SER A 109 -4.81 10.69 -3.95
CA SER A 109 -4.21 11.64 -4.89
C SER A 109 -2.99 11.02 -5.54
N LEU A 110 -2.87 11.09 -6.86
CA LEU A 110 -1.71 10.60 -7.61
C LEU A 110 -1.20 11.69 -8.56
N THR A 111 0.07 12.00 -8.45
CA THR A 111 0.80 12.87 -9.38
C THR A 111 2.00 12.12 -9.95
N ILE A 112 2.16 12.17 -11.27
CA ILE A 112 3.33 11.64 -11.98
C ILE A 112 3.97 12.79 -12.77
N VAL A 113 5.28 12.97 -12.59
CA VAL A 113 6.09 13.96 -13.28
C VAL A 113 7.21 13.24 -14.02
N SER A 114 7.27 13.33 -15.35
CA SER A 114 8.33 12.75 -16.18
C SER A 114 9.22 13.86 -16.73
N ASP A 115 10.52 13.78 -16.51
CA ASP A 115 11.52 14.76 -16.97
C ASP A 115 11.17 16.21 -16.59
N GLY A 116 10.60 16.39 -15.38
CA GLY A 116 10.16 17.68 -14.87
C GLY A 116 8.79 18.15 -15.37
N VAL A 117 8.15 17.40 -16.29
CA VAL A 117 6.81 17.71 -16.82
C VAL A 117 5.76 16.86 -16.12
N LYS A 118 4.72 17.49 -15.57
CA LYS A 118 3.59 16.80 -14.94
C LYS A 118 2.74 16.11 -16.01
N VAL A 119 2.78 14.77 -16.05
CA VAL A 119 2.06 13.95 -17.05
C VAL A 119 0.75 13.41 -16.49
N LEU A 120 0.62 13.27 -15.17
CA LEU A 120 -0.62 12.88 -14.52
C LEU A 120 -0.80 13.66 -13.21
N ASP A 121 -2.02 14.12 -12.97
CA ASP A 121 -2.44 14.73 -11.70
C ASP A 121 -3.92 14.43 -11.50
N THR A 122 -4.23 13.46 -10.64
CA THR A 122 -5.59 12.92 -10.51
C THR A 122 -5.97 12.62 -9.07
N VAL A 123 -7.27 12.65 -8.82
CA VAL A 123 -7.89 12.19 -7.58
C VAL A 123 -8.70 10.94 -7.90
N ILE A 124 -8.30 9.82 -7.31
CA ILE A 124 -8.95 8.52 -7.45
C ILE A 124 -9.96 8.39 -6.32
N ARG A 125 -11.22 8.17 -6.71
CA ARG A 125 -12.34 7.94 -5.80
C ARG A 125 -13.04 6.64 -6.19
N LYS A 126 -13.86 6.09 -5.29
CA LYS A 126 -14.66 4.88 -5.54
C LYS A 126 -15.48 5.00 -6.83
N GLU A 127 -15.97 6.20 -7.14
CA GLU A 127 -16.83 6.47 -8.29
C GLU A 127 -16.16 6.11 -9.64
N LEU A 128 -14.83 6.10 -9.70
CA LEU A 128 -14.08 5.68 -10.88
C LEU A 128 -14.39 4.22 -11.28
N PHE A 129 -14.79 3.40 -10.32
CA PHE A 129 -15.09 1.97 -10.50
C PHE A 129 -16.60 1.67 -10.59
N ASN A 130 -17.47 2.69 -10.48
CA ASN A 130 -18.93 2.52 -10.36
C ASN A 130 -19.57 1.72 -11.49
N TYR A 131 -19.00 1.71 -12.70
CA TYR A 131 -19.57 0.97 -13.82
C TYR A 131 -19.39 -0.55 -13.69
N ARG A 132 -18.46 -1.01 -12.84
CA ARG A 132 -18.23 -2.44 -12.56
C ARG A 132 -18.76 -2.90 -11.21
N LEU A 133 -18.89 -1.97 -10.25
CA LEU A 133 -19.35 -2.30 -8.91
C LEU A 133 -20.80 -2.80 -8.89
N GLN A 134 -21.08 -3.75 -8.01
CA GLN A 134 -22.46 -4.10 -7.63
C GLN A 134 -23.15 -2.91 -6.94
N PRO A 135 -24.48 -2.74 -7.10
CA PRO A 135 -25.22 -1.62 -6.51
C PRO A 135 -24.93 -1.40 -5.01
N VAL A 136 -24.82 -2.50 -4.26
CA VAL A 136 -24.55 -2.47 -2.81
C VAL A 136 -23.20 -1.84 -2.47
N LEU A 137 -22.16 -2.06 -3.28
CA LEU A 137 -20.83 -1.49 -3.07
C LEU A 137 -20.77 -0.02 -3.49
N LYS A 138 -21.52 0.35 -4.53
CA LYS A 138 -21.66 1.78 -4.91
C LYS A 138 -22.22 2.59 -3.76
N GLU A 139 -23.15 2.02 -3.00
CA GLU A 139 -23.81 2.72 -1.89
C GLU A 139 -23.01 2.65 -0.59
N TYR A 140 -22.56 1.46 -0.16
CA TYR A 140 -22.06 1.27 1.22
C TYR A 140 -20.56 0.96 1.34
N ALA A 141 -19.84 0.75 0.23
CA ALA A 141 -18.41 0.43 0.30
C ALA A 141 -17.52 1.69 0.41
N VAL A 142 -16.31 1.49 0.91
CA VAL A 142 -15.22 2.47 0.87
C VAL A 142 -14.10 1.98 -0.05
N LEU A 143 -13.30 2.91 -0.57
CA LEU A 143 -12.08 2.61 -1.32
C LEU A 143 -10.93 2.41 -0.33
N PHE A 144 -10.59 1.18 0.05
CA PHE A 144 -9.48 0.93 0.99
C PHE A 144 -8.12 1.21 0.35
N ALA A 145 -7.10 1.44 1.18
CA ALA A 145 -5.75 1.71 0.73
C ALA A 145 -5.24 0.63 -0.23
N PRO A 146 -4.66 1.01 -1.39
CA PRO A 146 -4.25 0.04 -2.37
C PRO A 146 -2.89 -0.56 -2.04
N ASN A 147 -2.65 -1.76 -2.56
CA ASN A 147 -1.28 -2.20 -2.79
C ASN A 147 -0.71 -1.44 -4.00
N VAL A 148 0.47 -0.83 -3.83
CA VAL A 148 1.15 -0.03 -4.86
C VAL A 148 2.30 -0.83 -5.46
N TYR A 149 2.25 -1.08 -6.77
CA TYR A 149 3.29 -1.79 -7.49
C TYR A 149 3.86 -0.93 -8.61
N PHE A 150 5.18 -0.79 -8.65
CA PHE A 150 5.88 -0.13 -9.75
C PHE A 150 6.19 -1.14 -10.85
N ARG A 151 5.77 -0.82 -12.08
CA ARG A 151 6.05 -1.59 -13.29
C ARG A 151 7.01 -0.82 -14.20
N GLU A 152 7.42 -1.46 -15.28
CA GLU A 152 8.25 -0.85 -16.32
C GLU A 152 7.53 0.30 -17.02
N ASP A 153 6.25 0.11 -17.33
CA ASP A 153 5.37 1.00 -18.10
C ASP A 153 4.55 1.98 -17.24
N GLY A 154 4.46 1.74 -15.94
CA GLY A 154 3.64 2.57 -15.06
C GLY A 154 3.56 2.08 -13.62
N ILE A 155 2.46 2.44 -12.97
CA ILE A 155 2.11 2.04 -11.60
C ILE A 155 0.82 1.23 -11.68
N LYS A 156 0.78 0.13 -10.93
CA LYS A 156 -0.44 -0.65 -10.69
C LYS A 156 -0.89 -0.41 -9.26
N LEU A 157 -2.12 0.06 -9.10
CA LEU A 157 -2.78 0.24 -7.80
C LEU A 157 -3.86 -0.84 -7.68
N GLN A 158 -3.74 -1.72 -6.69
CA GLN A 158 -4.75 -2.74 -6.41
C GLN A 158 -5.56 -2.34 -5.19
N TYR A 159 -6.79 -1.88 -5.44
CA TYR A 159 -7.73 -1.44 -4.43
C TYR A 159 -8.62 -2.59 -3.96
N SER A 160 -9.06 -2.51 -2.70
CA SER A 160 -10.22 -3.25 -2.20
C SER A 160 -11.37 -2.26 -2.03
N ILE A 161 -12.51 -2.52 -2.66
CA ILE A 161 -13.74 -1.74 -2.48
C ILE A 161 -14.72 -2.60 -1.69
N SER A 162 -14.77 -2.37 -0.39
CA SER A 162 -15.50 -3.25 0.54
C SER A 162 -16.34 -2.45 1.52
N ILE A 163 -17.41 -3.07 2.01
CA ILE A 163 -18.21 -2.52 3.11
C ILE A 163 -17.38 -2.65 4.40
N PRO A 164 -17.11 -1.55 5.12
CA PRO A 164 -16.33 -1.59 6.35
C PRO A 164 -16.83 -2.62 7.36
N LEU A 165 -15.89 -3.23 8.08
CA LEU A 165 -16.14 -4.28 9.07
C LEU A 165 -16.75 -5.58 8.50
N THR A 166 -16.78 -5.76 7.18
CA THR A 166 -17.30 -6.99 6.56
C THR A 166 -16.30 -7.59 5.59
N ASP A 167 -16.54 -8.84 5.20
CA ASP A 167 -15.89 -9.53 4.10
C ASP A 167 -16.52 -9.24 2.73
N VAL A 168 -17.58 -8.42 2.69
CA VAL A 168 -18.30 -8.06 1.46
C VAL A 168 -17.53 -6.97 0.71
N GLY A 169 -16.87 -7.35 -0.38
CA GLY A 169 -16.20 -6.42 -1.26
C GLY A 169 -15.63 -7.03 -2.53
N GLU A 170 -15.03 -6.18 -3.34
CA GLU A 170 -14.43 -6.53 -4.63
C GLU A 170 -13.04 -5.90 -4.78
N GLY A 171 -12.12 -6.66 -5.40
CA GLY A 171 -10.80 -6.16 -5.76
C GLY A 171 -10.83 -5.46 -7.11
N HIS A 172 -10.18 -4.30 -7.22
CA HIS A 172 -10.10 -3.53 -8.46
C HIS A 172 -8.68 -3.08 -8.75
N VAL A 173 -8.35 -2.99 -10.03
CA VAL A 173 -7.03 -2.58 -10.47
C VAL A 173 -7.12 -1.27 -11.24
N LEU A 174 -6.23 -0.34 -10.91
CA LEU A 174 -6.00 0.87 -11.69
C LEU A 174 -4.56 0.86 -12.20
N LEU A 175 -4.41 0.91 -13.52
CA LEU A 175 -3.13 1.08 -14.20
C LEU A 175 -2.94 2.55 -14.54
N CYS A 176 -1.79 3.09 -14.19
CA CYS A 176 -1.40 4.47 -14.45
C CYS A 176 -0.07 4.47 -15.20
N SER A 177 -0.05 4.82 -16.49
CA SER A 177 1.19 4.83 -17.26
C SER A 177 2.07 6.02 -16.89
N TYR A 178 3.38 5.90 -17.10
CA TYR A 178 4.29 7.05 -16.98
C TYR A 178 4.13 8.10 -18.08
N THR A 179 3.23 7.87 -19.04
CA THR A 179 2.83 8.86 -20.06
C THR A 179 1.54 9.58 -19.71
N GLY A 180 0.87 9.21 -18.62
CA GLY A 180 -0.36 9.86 -18.13
C GLY A 180 -1.66 9.15 -18.50
N GLU A 181 -1.60 7.97 -19.10
CA GLU A 181 -2.78 7.16 -19.40
C GLU A 181 -3.29 6.45 -18.13
N LEU A 182 -4.61 6.37 -18.00
CA LEU A 182 -5.30 5.69 -16.92
C LEU A 182 -6.18 4.59 -17.49
N ASP A 183 -6.06 3.38 -16.95
CA ASP A 183 -6.93 2.26 -17.31
C ASP A 183 -7.43 1.53 -16.07
N VAL A 184 -8.72 1.18 -16.08
CA VAL A 184 -9.41 0.52 -14.99
C VAL A 184 -9.65 -0.94 -15.40
N GLU A 185 -9.13 -1.86 -14.61
CA GLU A 185 -9.18 -3.33 -14.75
C GLU A 185 -10.07 -3.96 -13.66
#